data_AF-A0A1T5MHZ1-F1
#
_entry.id   AF-A0A1T5MHZ1-F1
#
_cell.length_a   1.000
_cell.length_b   1.000
_cell.length_c   1.000
_cell.angle_alpha   90.00
_cell.angle_beta   90.00
_cell.angle_gamma   90.00
#
_symmetry.space_group_name_H-M   'P 1'
#
loop_
_entity.id
_entity.type
_entity.pdbx_description
1 polymer ?
#
loop_
_entity_poly.entity_id
_entity_poly.type
_entity_poly.pdbx_seq_one_letter_code
_entity_poly.pdbx_strand_id
1 'polypeptide(L)'
;MVSDGRVLVHSLKKILLYSPDIIHLSLGTTSPRYIFQLKRIVRKAIKKNIIIVCSANNHGLKSYPAYLKGVVGVKASSNDINAGIKYENGFFYAPSMVIDEFNLINISKRKQLKGTSISAAYITGCLALIKYEQGSIKNDDIIEKLKVLIKGGIYNASK
;
A
#
# COMPACT_ATOMS: atom_id res chain seq x y z
N MET A 1 -13.35 14.65 -1.46
CA MET A 1 -12.05 15.29 -1.13
C MET A 1 -11.08 14.97 -2.26
N VAL A 2 -10.64 15.98 -3.02
CA VAL A 2 -9.69 15.76 -4.14
C VAL A 2 -8.30 16.04 -3.59
N SER A 3 -7.40 15.06 -3.63
CA SER A 3 -6.02 15.25 -3.21
C SER A 3 -5.34 16.24 -4.17
N ASP A 4 -4.71 17.29 -3.64
CA ASP A 4 -3.88 18.16 -4.45
C ASP A 4 -2.61 17.40 -4.86
N GLY A 5 -2.54 17.01 -6.13
CA GLY A 5 -1.40 16.28 -6.67
C GLY A 5 -0.06 17.01 -6.51
N ARG A 6 -0.07 18.35 -6.38
CA ARG A 6 1.15 19.14 -6.10
C ARG A 6 1.69 18.82 -4.71
N VAL A 7 0.80 18.76 -3.71
CA VAL A 7 1.18 18.41 -2.33
C VAL A 7 1.69 16.98 -2.28
N LEU A 8 1.01 16.03 -2.93
CA LEU A 8 1.48 14.65 -3.03
C LEU A 8 2.90 14.55 -3.62
N VAL A 9 3.14 15.20 -4.76
CA VAL A 9 4.44 15.20 -5.43
C VAL A 9 5.51 15.88 -4.57
N HIS A 10 5.18 16.98 -3.89
CA HIS A 10 6.12 17.69 -3.02
C HIS A 10 6.50 16.84 -1.80
N SER A 11 5.50 16.29 -1.09
CA SER A 11 5.72 15.43 0.08
C SER A 11 6.55 14.20 -0.26
N LEU A 12 6.27 13.55 -1.40
CA LEU A 12 7.06 12.41 -1.86
C LEU A 12 8.49 12.79 -2.23
N LYS A 13 8.75 13.98 -2.77
CA LYS A 13 10.13 14.44 -2.98
C LYS A 13 10.86 14.65 -1.66
N LYS A 14 10.18 15.24 -0.67
CA LYS A 14 10.75 15.57 0.64
C LYS A 14 11.05 14.31 1.46
N ILE A 15 10.13 13.35 1.49
CA ILE A 15 10.30 12.13 2.30
C ILE A 15 11.49 11.27 1.85
N LEU A 16 11.84 11.30 0.55
CA LEU A 16 13.03 10.58 0.03
C LEU A 16 14.36 11.07 0.60
N LEU A 17 14.40 12.26 1.20
CA LEU A 17 15.59 12.79 1.88
C LEU A 17 15.84 12.09 3.22
N TYR A 18 14.79 11.57 3.85
CA TYR A 18 14.87 10.85 5.12
C TYR A 18 15.19 9.36 4.93
N SER A 19 15.28 8.89 3.68
CA SER A 19 15.58 7.50 3.32
C SER A 19 14.82 6.44 4.15
N PRO A 20 13.47 6.53 4.24
CA PRO A 20 12.68 5.53 4.96
C PRO A 20 12.76 4.18 4.26
N ASP A 21 12.54 3.09 4.99
CA ASP A 21 12.44 1.76 4.40
C ASP A 21 11.18 1.58 3.55
N ILE A 22 10.05 2.08 4.07
CA ILE A 22 8.73 1.95 3.46
C ILE A 22 8.01 3.29 3.51
N ILE A 23 7.44 3.70 2.38
CA ILE A 23 6.52 4.84 2.26
C ILE A 23 5.12 4.27 2.07
N HIS A 24 4.26 4.45 3.08
CA HIS A 24 2.84 4.13 2.99
C HIS A 24 2.04 5.31 2.42
N LEU A 25 1.22 5.04 1.41
CA LEU A 25 0.30 6.00 0.81
C LEU A 25 -1.12 5.44 0.80
N SER A 26 -1.97 5.98 1.66
CA SER A 26 -3.41 5.70 1.69
C SER A 26 -4.22 6.50 0.66
N LEU A 27 -3.54 7.20 -0.26
CA LEU A 27 -4.12 8.04 -1.30
C LEU A 27 -3.24 8.11 -2.55
N GLY A 28 -3.85 8.50 -3.67
CA GLY A 28 -3.16 8.81 -4.92
C GLY A 28 -3.88 9.91 -5.69
N THR A 29 -3.54 10.06 -6.97
CA THR A 29 -4.21 10.98 -7.90
C THR A 29 -4.59 10.27 -9.20
N THR A 30 -5.75 10.59 -9.76
CA THR A 30 -6.17 10.15 -11.10
C THR A 30 -5.73 11.13 -12.18
N SER A 31 -5.18 12.30 -11.80
CA SER A 31 -4.79 13.32 -12.75
C SER A 31 -3.52 12.91 -13.52
N PRO A 32 -3.59 12.85 -14.87
CA PRO A 32 -2.46 12.42 -15.67
C PRO A 32 -1.28 13.40 -15.63
N ARG A 33 -1.53 14.67 -15.27
CA ARG A 33 -0.52 15.74 -15.15
C ARG A 33 0.66 15.36 -14.26
N TYR A 34 0.44 14.53 -13.23
CA TYR A 34 1.47 14.18 -12.25
C TYR A 34 2.20 12.86 -12.57
N ILE A 35 1.77 12.08 -13.57
CA ILE A 35 2.31 10.74 -13.87
C ILE A 35 3.82 10.79 -14.08
N PHE A 36 4.32 11.73 -14.89
CA PHE A 36 5.75 11.80 -15.20
C PHE A 36 6.60 12.12 -13.97
N GLN A 37 6.13 13.03 -13.12
CA GLN A 37 6.81 13.43 -11.89
C GLN A 37 6.81 12.27 -10.89
N LEU A 38 5.67 11.60 -10.72
CA LEU A 38 5.54 10.41 -9.87
C LEU A 38 6.43 9.26 -10.38
N LYS A 39 6.51 9.02 -11.69
CA LYS A 39 7.45 8.04 -12.27
C LYS A 39 8.91 8.35 -11.95
N ARG A 40 9.30 9.63 -11.91
CA ARG A 40 10.68 10.03 -11.52
C ARG A 40 10.93 9.78 -10.04
N ILE A 41 9.95 10.08 -9.19
CA ILE A 41 10.01 9.82 -7.75
C ILE A 41 10.14 8.32 -7.47
N VAL A 42 9.27 7.50 -8.08
CA VAL A 42 9.30 6.03 -7.94
C VAL A 42 10.67 5.48 -8.35
N ARG A 43 11.22 5.92 -9.50
CA ARG A 43 12.58 5.52 -9.91
C ARG A 43 13.66 5.90 -8.89
N LYS A 44 13.54 7.06 -8.25
CA LYS A 44 14.49 7.48 -7.19
C LYS A 44 14.33 6.61 -5.93
N ALA A 45 13.10 6.28 -5.55
CA ALA A 45 12.81 5.39 -4.43
C ALA A 45 13.42 3.99 -4.65
N ILE A 46 13.22 3.41 -5.83
CA ILE A 46 13.81 2.12 -6.21
C ILE A 46 15.34 2.16 -6.10
N LYS A 47 15.98 3.20 -6.65
CA LYS A 47 17.45 3.37 -6.56
C LYS A 47 17.96 3.51 -5.12
N LYS A 48 17.12 4.00 -4.21
CA LYS A 48 17.43 4.13 -2.79
C LYS A 48 17.04 2.89 -1.97
N ASN A 49 16.57 1.83 -2.63
CA ASN A 49 16.00 0.65 -1.96
C ASN A 49 14.91 1.08 -0.95
N ILE A 50 13.88 1.76 -1.44
CA ILE A 50 12.70 2.21 -0.66
C ILE A 50 11.44 1.58 -1.26
N ILE A 51 10.63 0.89 -0.44
CA ILE A 51 9.32 0.36 -0.86
C ILE A 51 8.32 1.50 -0.85
N ILE A 52 7.54 1.64 -1.91
CA ILE A 52 6.34 2.47 -1.91
C ILE A 52 5.13 1.54 -1.95
N VAL A 53 4.28 1.61 -0.92
CA VAL A 53 2.98 0.93 -0.88
C VAL A 53 1.89 1.96 -1.09
N CYS A 54 1.02 1.76 -2.08
CA CYS A 54 0.00 2.75 -2.42
C CYS A 54 -1.35 2.09 -2.68
N SER A 55 -2.39 2.63 -2.05
CA SER A 55 -3.77 2.23 -2.33
C SER A 55 -4.20 2.67 -3.73
N ALA A 56 -4.91 1.79 -4.43
CA ALA A 56 -5.64 2.13 -5.64
C ALA A 56 -6.91 2.91 -5.30
N ASN A 57 -7.45 3.66 -6.26
CA ASN A 57 -8.73 4.35 -6.11
C ASN A 57 -9.87 3.37 -5.79
N ASN A 58 -10.74 3.75 -4.85
CA ASN A 58 -11.87 2.93 -4.41
C ASN A 58 -12.90 2.61 -5.50
N HIS A 59 -12.94 3.38 -6.59
CA HIS A 59 -13.89 3.22 -7.70
C HIS A 59 -13.27 2.52 -8.92
N GLY A 60 -12.11 1.85 -8.75
CA GLY A 60 -11.46 1.11 -9.83
C GLY A 60 -10.70 1.97 -10.85
N LEU A 61 -10.71 3.30 -10.70
CA LEU A 61 -9.98 4.21 -11.58
C LEU A 61 -8.47 4.01 -11.47
N LYS A 62 -7.76 4.10 -12.60
CA LYS A 62 -6.30 4.16 -12.62
C LYS A 62 -5.84 5.38 -11.82
N SER A 63 -5.01 5.12 -10.83
CA SER A 63 -4.55 6.11 -9.87
C SER A 63 -3.05 5.96 -9.64
N TYR A 64 -2.38 7.08 -9.43
CA TYR A 64 -0.93 7.15 -9.36
C TYR A 64 -0.53 7.65 -7.96
N PRO A 65 0.51 7.06 -7.35
CA PRO A 65 1.48 6.15 -7.96
C PRO A 65 1.10 4.65 -7.96
N ALA A 66 -0.04 4.22 -7.42
CA ALA A 66 -0.43 2.80 -7.29
C ALA A 66 -0.31 1.96 -8.57
N TYR A 67 -0.56 2.54 -9.74
CA TYR A 67 -0.46 1.87 -11.05
C TYR A 67 0.91 2.02 -11.73
N LEU A 68 1.94 2.52 -11.05
CA LEU A 68 3.30 2.64 -11.60
C LEU A 68 4.14 1.39 -11.31
N LYS A 69 4.93 0.95 -12.29
CA LYS A 69 5.91 -0.13 -12.09
C LYS A 69 6.88 0.22 -10.96
N GLY A 70 7.12 -0.74 -10.07
CA GLY A 70 7.97 -0.61 -8.89
C GLY A 70 7.27 0.02 -7.68
N VAL A 71 5.95 0.22 -7.75
CA VAL A 71 5.11 0.52 -6.59
C VAL A 71 4.36 -0.75 -6.22
N VAL A 72 4.29 -1.04 -4.92
CA VAL A 72 3.40 -2.06 -4.37
C VAL A 72 1.98 -1.47 -4.39
N GLY A 73 1.28 -1.69 -5.49
CA GLY A 73 -0.11 -1.28 -5.67
C GLY A 73 -1.06 -2.20 -4.90
N VAL A 74 -2.01 -1.62 -4.16
CA VAL A 74 -2.95 -2.38 -3.31
C VAL A 74 -4.40 -2.06 -3.63
N LYS A 75 -5.22 -3.10 -3.79
CA LYS A 75 -6.68 -3.06 -3.97
C LYS A 75 -7.39 -3.72 -2.80
N ALA A 76 -8.69 -3.52 -2.70
CA ALA A 76 -9.53 -4.19 -1.71
C ALA A 76 -9.93 -5.58 -2.22
N SER A 77 -9.79 -6.64 -1.41
CA SER A 77 -10.28 -7.99 -1.74
C SER A 77 -11.75 -8.18 -1.34
N SER A 78 -12.08 -7.84 -0.10
CA SER A 78 -13.38 -8.11 0.52
C SER A 78 -13.65 -7.11 1.66
N ASN A 79 -14.92 -7.02 2.06
CA ASN A 79 -15.33 -6.40 3.32
C ASN A 79 -15.28 -7.38 4.50
N ASP A 80 -15.02 -8.67 4.24
CA ASP A 80 -14.75 -9.65 5.27
C ASP A 80 -13.36 -9.40 5.87
N ILE A 81 -13.31 -9.22 7.20
CA ILE A 81 -12.08 -8.97 7.95
C ILE A 81 -11.19 -10.22 8.02
N ASN A 82 -11.79 -11.40 7.88
CA ASN A 82 -11.08 -12.69 7.88
C ASN A 82 -10.59 -13.08 6.48
N ALA A 83 -10.86 -12.25 5.46
CA ALA A 83 -10.38 -12.53 4.13
C ALA A 83 -8.85 -12.54 4.07
N GLY A 84 -8.30 -13.50 3.36
CA GLY A 84 -6.87 -13.59 3.13
C GLY A 84 -6.33 -12.49 2.20
N ILE A 85 -5.02 -12.47 2.07
CA ILE A 85 -4.31 -11.66 1.08
C ILE A 85 -4.18 -12.45 -0.22
N LYS A 86 -4.30 -11.77 -1.37
CA LYS A 86 -3.98 -12.34 -2.68
C LYS A 86 -3.08 -11.42 -3.49
N TYR A 87 -2.34 -11.97 -4.44
CA TYR A 87 -1.58 -11.21 -5.44
C TYR A 87 -2.00 -11.63 -6.84
N GLU A 88 -2.55 -10.70 -7.61
CA GLU A 88 -3.12 -10.97 -8.92
C GLU A 88 -2.99 -9.74 -9.82
N ASN A 89 -2.71 -9.93 -11.12
CA ASN A 89 -2.66 -8.84 -12.11
C ASN A 89 -1.76 -7.65 -11.71
N GLY A 90 -0.68 -7.92 -10.97
CA GLY A 90 0.27 -6.89 -10.53
C GLY A 90 -0.16 -6.11 -9.28
N PHE A 91 -1.24 -6.51 -8.61
CA PHE A 91 -1.74 -5.86 -7.39
C PHE A 91 -1.82 -6.85 -6.23
N PHE A 92 -1.53 -6.35 -5.03
CA PHE A 92 -1.94 -7.01 -3.80
C PHE A 92 -3.40 -6.68 -3.51
N TYR A 93 -4.11 -7.63 -2.93
CA TYR A 93 -5.44 -7.40 -2.40
C TYR A 93 -5.49 -7.91 -0.96
N ALA A 94 -6.05 -7.10 -0.07
CA ALA A 94 -6.20 -7.42 1.35
C ALA A 94 -7.59 -6.97 1.83
N PRO A 95 -8.03 -7.41 3.03
CA PRO A 95 -9.25 -6.91 3.65
C PRO A 95 -9.33 -5.40 3.62
N SER A 96 -10.53 -4.89 3.41
CA SER A 96 -10.77 -3.45 3.30
C SER A 96 -11.57 -2.88 4.46
N MET A 97 -11.83 -3.68 5.49
CA MET A 97 -12.58 -3.31 6.68
C MET A 97 -11.76 -3.64 7.93
N VAL A 98 -11.83 -2.75 8.91
CA VAL A 98 -11.33 -2.97 10.28
C VAL A 98 -12.45 -2.61 11.23
N ILE A 99 -12.56 -3.37 12.33
CA ILE A 99 -13.41 -3.03 13.46
C ILE A 99 -12.53 -2.22 14.42
N ASP A 100 -12.93 -0.98 14.72
CA ASP A 100 -12.25 -0.16 15.74
C ASP A 100 -12.66 -0.66 17.14
N GLU A 101 -12.09 -1.79 17.55
CA GLU A 101 -12.34 -2.42 18.86
C GLU A 101 -11.68 -1.65 20.00
N PHE A 102 -10.62 -0.90 19.68
CA PHE A 102 -9.81 -0.16 20.65
C PHE A 102 -10.29 1.28 20.85
N ASN A 103 -11.35 1.71 20.14
CA ASN A 103 -11.91 3.06 20.22
C ASN A 103 -10.81 4.15 20.00
N LEU A 104 -9.79 3.81 19.20
CA LEU A 104 -8.59 4.64 19.01
C LEU A 104 -8.93 5.97 18.35
N ILE A 105 -10.01 5.95 17.58
CA ILE A 105 -10.58 7.12 16.98
C ILE A 105 -11.80 7.40 17.83
N ASN A 106 -11.74 8.46 18.65
CA ASN A 106 -12.82 8.92 19.54
C ASN A 106 -14.01 9.49 18.71
N ILE A 107 -14.40 8.78 17.65
CA ILE A 107 -15.57 8.98 16.82
C ILE A 107 -16.68 8.21 17.54
N SER A 108 -17.56 8.97 18.17
CA SER A 108 -18.83 8.46 18.69
C SER A 108 -19.50 7.57 17.64
N LYS A 109 -19.66 6.29 17.97
CA LYS A 109 -20.22 5.16 17.19
C LYS A 109 -19.17 4.41 16.36
N ARG A 110 -19.06 3.12 16.67
CA ARG A 110 -18.50 2.00 15.90
C ARG A 110 -18.71 2.17 14.39
N LYS A 111 -17.90 2.99 13.73
CA LYS A 111 -18.03 3.26 12.30
C LYS A 111 -17.09 2.30 11.60
N GLN A 112 -17.64 1.34 10.86
CA GLN A 112 -16.84 0.50 9.98
C GLN A 112 -16.11 1.41 8.99
N LEU A 113 -14.79 1.54 9.14
CA LEU A 113 -13.96 2.18 8.15
C LEU A 113 -13.79 1.18 7.00
N LYS A 114 -14.08 1.64 5.78
CA LYS A 114 -13.95 0.82 4.56
C LYS A 114 -13.14 1.56 3.52
N GLY A 115 -12.23 0.85 2.86
CA GLY A 115 -11.52 1.36 1.69
C GLY A 115 -10.19 0.70 1.41
N THR A 116 -9.68 0.91 0.21
CA THR A 116 -8.36 0.42 -0.21
C THR A 116 -7.21 0.97 0.62
N SER A 117 -7.42 2.09 1.32
CA SER A 117 -6.50 2.64 2.31
C SER A 117 -6.21 1.65 3.45
N ILE A 118 -7.23 0.93 3.92
CA ILE A 118 -7.09 -0.11 4.96
C ILE A 118 -6.29 -1.28 4.41
N SER A 119 -6.64 -1.75 3.21
CA SER A 119 -5.91 -2.82 2.53
C SER A 119 -4.43 -2.46 2.34
N ALA A 120 -4.13 -1.22 1.93
CA ALA A 120 -2.76 -0.75 1.78
C ALA A 120 -2.01 -0.72 3.11
N ALA A 121 -2.66 -0.35 4.20
CA ALA A 121 -2.07 -0.35 5.53
C ALA A 121 -1.74 -1.79 5.97
N TYR A 122 -2.66 -2.72 5.72
CA TYR A 122 -2.45 -4.15 6.00
C TYR A 122 -1.21 -4.68 5.27
N ILE A 123 -1.11 -4.47 3.96
CA ILE A 123 0.05 -4.89 3.15
C ILE A 123 1.35 -4.21 3.63
N THR A 124 1.27 -2.94 4.03
CA THR A 124 2.41 -2.22 4.59
C THR A 124 2.92 -2.91 5.86
N GLY A 125 2.01 -3.31 6.76
CA GLY A 125 2.35 -4.05 7.97
C GLY A 125 3.02 -5.39 7.68
N CYS A 126 2.49 -6.17 6.73
CA CYS A 126 3.10 -7.44 6.32
C CYS A 126 4.53 -7.25 5.80
N LEU A 127 4.76 -6.26 4.93
CA LEU A 127 6.10 -5.98 4.40
C LEU A 127 7.05 -5.46 5.48
N ALA A 128 6.56 -4.65 6.41
CA ALA A 128 7.35 -4.18 7.55
C ALA A 128 7.78 -5.34 8.47
N LEU A 129 6.89 -6.30 8.73
CA LEU A 129 7.20 -7.48 9.54
C LEU A 129 8.26 -8.36 8.87
N ILE A 130 8.07 -8.70 7.58
CA ILE A 130 9.07 -9.47 6.82
C ILE A 130 10.43 -8.76 6.84
N LYS A 131 10.44 -7.44 6.67
CA LYS A 131 11.67 -6.65 6.73
C LYS A 131 12.33 -6.73 8.11
N TYR A 132 11.55 -6.57 9.17
CA TYR A 132 12.03 -6.66 10.55
C TYR A 132 12.66 -8.02 10.84
N GLU A 133 12.03 -9.10 10.39
CA GLU A 133 12.52 -10.47 10.59
C GLU A 133 13.79 -10.81 9.79
N GLN A 134 13.94 -10.25 8.58
CA GLN A 134 15.04 -10.60 7.67
C GLN A 134 16.20 -9.60 7.67
N GLY A 135 16.06 -8.46 8.35
CA GLY A 135 17.11 -7.45 8.46
C GLY A 135 17.45 -6.78 7.11
N SER A 136 18.74 -6.69 6.78
CA SER A 136 19.26 -5.87 5.67
C SER A 136 19.16 -6.54 4.29
N ILE A 137 17.98 -7.03 3.92
CA ILE A 137 17.72 -7.59 2.58
C ILE A 137 17.24 -6.54 1.59
N LYS A 138 17.37 -6.82 0.28
CA LYS A 138 16.83 -5.93 -0.75
C LYS A 138 15.32 -5.96 -0.70
N ASN A 139 14.71 -4.81 -0.97
CA ASN A 139 13.27 -4.68 -0.85
C ASN A 139 12.48 -5.49 -1.89
N ASP A 140 13.07 -5.76 -3.06
CA ASP A 140 12.47 -6.66 -4.04
C ASP A 140 12.33 -8.09 -3.49
N ASP A 141 13.29 -8.56 -2.69
CA ASP A 141 13.24 -9.87 -2.04
C ASP A 141 12.14 -9.92 -0.97
N ILE A 142 11.93 -8.82 -0.22
CA ILE A 142 10.83 -8.68 0.75
C ILE A 142 9.48 -8.84 0.03
N ILE A 143 9.31 -8.16 -1.11
CA ILE A 143 8.07 -8.20 -1.89
C ILE A 143 7.83 -9.60 -2.47
N GLU A 144 8.87 -10.25 -3.01
CA GLU A 144 8.77 -11.62 -3.51
C GLU A 144 8.47 -12.63 -2.39
N LYS A 145 9.06 -12.45 -1.21
CA LYS A 145 8.76 -13.30 -0.05
C LYS A 145 7.28 -13.24 0.31
N LEU A 146 6.68 -12.05 0.36
CA LEU A 146 5.24 -11.92 0.63
C LEU A 146 4.40 -12.65 -0.44
N LYS A 147 4.77 -12.56 -1.72
CA LYS A 147 4.08 -13.30 -2.79
C LYS A 147 4.18 -14.81 -2.62
N VAL A 148 5.34 -15.31 -2.19
CA VAL A 148 5.53 -16.75 -1.90
C VAL A 148 4.68 -17.18 -0.71
N LEU A 149 4.64 -16.41 0.38
CA LEU A 149 3.83 -16.72 1.56
C LEU A 149 2.32 -16.77 1.23
N ILE A 150 1.86 -15.86 0.35
CA ILE A 150 0.48 -15.87 -0.17
C ILE A 150 0.20 -17.16 -0.95
N LYS A 151 1.09 -17.54 -1.89
CA LYS A 151 0.93 -18.78 -2.69
C LYS A 151 0.98 -20.04 -1.83
N GLY A 152 1.79 -20.05 -0.78
CA GLY A 152 1.89 -21.15 0.19
C GLY A 152 0.71 -21.24 1.16
N GLY A 153 -0.26 -20.33 1.08
CA GLY A 153 -1.49 -20.37 1.88
C GLY A 153 -1.40 -19.81 3.29
N ILE A 154 -0.25 -19.25 3.69
CA ILE A 154 -0.02 -18.70 5.03
C ILE A 154 -0.92 -17.48 5.30
N TYR A 155 -1.27 -16.73 4.25
CA TYR A 155 -2.18 -15.59 4.31
C TYR A 155 -3.54 -15.84 3.65
N ASN A 156 -3.92 -17.09 3.33
CA ASN A 156 -5.25 -17.37 2.83
C ASN A 156 -6.27 -17.35 3.98
N ALA A 157 -7.49 -16.90 3.71
CA ALA A 157 -8.59 -17.07 4.66
C ALA A 157 -8.69 -18.55 5.03
N SER A 158 -8.78 -18.85 6.32
CA SER A 158 -9.19 -20.17 6.80
C SER A 158 -10.48 -20.57 6.07
N LYS A 159 -10.43 -21.71 5.38
CA LYS A 159 -11.60 -22.35 4.77
C LYS A 159 -12.72 -22.56 5.79
#